data_AF-A0A136JBL8-F1
#
_entry.id   AF-A0A136JBL8-F1
#
_cell.length_a   1.000
_cell.length_b   1.000
_cell.length_c   1.000
_cell.angle_alpha   90.00
_cell.angle_beta   90.00
_cell.angle_gamma   90.00
#
_symmetry.space_group_name_H-M   'P 1'
#
loop_
_entity.id
_entity.type
_entity.pdbx_description
1 polymer ?
#
loop_
_entity_poly.entity_id
_entity_poly.type
_entity_poly.pdbx_seq_one_letter_code
_entity_poly.pdbx_strand_id
1 'polypeptide(L)'
;MPDSLKIRVRNDTDTDQVWAYVTGIAIKSEGKRCILESDGSSLYFPASPSEILQPLEKDCAVSLGAPGSAVTLTIPQIAGGRIWIARGKKLTFLLNPGPALVEPSVLNPSDPNADVDFGFAEFTLNDAQLYANISYVDFVPRLPIAITLKQASGEIQHVAGMAATGIDELASALKKQSAEDGRPWDKLVVERDGQVLRVLNATHGDAVGASFAGYFEPHVDEVWAALTPDPHGRSRCAMRINTQASPGILDGAVNASSGKLEIGGEVFDKPTTADILGCNSGPFTTGPSATRNAIIPRLAAAFVRTALLDADEHPSQPAGFYKRDPTNHYARLVHECNIDAKGYAFAYDDVQPDEGDDQSGKVNAGDPILFAVTVGGLHAGKDAGGDAVHEDAA
;
A
#
# COMPACT_ATOMS: atom_id res chain seq x y z
N MET A 1 1.35 -21.72 -13.56
CA MET A 1 1.85 -21.27 -12.24
C MET A 1 2.72 -22.31 -11.59
N PRO A 2 3.88 -21.94 -11.03
CA PRO A 2 4.74 -22.87 -10.31
C PRO A 2 4.24 -23.16 -8.89
N ASP A 3 4.62 -24.31 -8.35
CA ASP A 3 4.33 -24.70 -6.96
C ASP A 3 5.13 -23.89 -5.93
N SER A 4 6.26 -23.36 -6.38
CA SER A 4 7.11 -22.43 -5.65
C SER A 4 7.80 -21.47 -6.60
N LEU A 5 8.14 -20.27 -6.13
CA LEU A 5 8.84 -19.24 -6.88
C LEU A 5 10.15 -18.89 -6.17
N LYS A 6 11.21 -18.66 -6.96
CA LYS A 6 12.46 -18.08 -6.47
C LYS A 6 12.29 -16.58 -6.33
N ILE A 7 12.56 -16.07 -5.13
CA ILE A 7 12.63 -14.63 -4.88
C ILE A 7 14.09 -14.25 -4.68
N ARG A 8 14.56 -13.24 -5.39
CA ARG A 8 15.86 -12.62 -5.12
C ARG A 8 15.65 -11.42 -4.21
N VAL A 9 16.33 -11.39 -3.07
CA VAL A 9 16.31 -10.24 -2.15
C VAL A 9 17.70 -9.62 -2.13
N ARG A 10 17.83 -8.40 -2.64
CA ARG A 10 19.10 -7.68 -2.78
C ARG A 10 19.26 -6.61 -1.71
N ASN A 11 20.42 -6.60 -1.06
CA ASN A 11 20.84 -5.54 -0.16
C ASN A 11 21.45 -4.39 -0.97
N ASP A 12 20.69 -3.31 -1.12
CA ASP A 12 21.13 -2.03 -1.69
C ASP A 12 21.23 -0.93 -0.62
N THR A 13 21.53 -1.34 0.63
CA THR A 13 21.80 -0.44 1.75
C THR A 13 23.30 -0.20 1.92
N ASP A 14 23.65 0.65 2.89
CA ASP A 14 25.02 1.00 3.28
C ASP A 14 25.62 0.08 4.37
N THR A 15 24.92 -0.98 4.76
CA THR A 15 25.29 -1.86 5.89
C THR A 15 25.04 -3.34 5.59
N ASP A 16 25.75 -4.22 6.30
CA ASP A 16 25.52 -5.67 6.28
C ASP A 16 24.49 -6.13 7.33
N GLN A 17 24.01 -5.22 8.17
CA GLN A 17 23.03 -5.47 9.22
C GLN A 17 21.61 -5.37 8.66
N VAL A 18 21.28 -6.26 7.71
CA VAL A 18 19.95 -6.31 7.07
C VAL A 18 19.41 -7.73 7.09
N TRP A 19 18.17 -7.89 7.53
CA TRP A 19 17.49 -9.18 7.64
C TRP A 19 16.15 -9.17 6.93
N ALA A 20 15.85 -10.25 6.20
CA ALA A 20 14.56 -10.52 5.61
C ALA A 20 13.78 -11.58 6.39
N TYR A 21 12.45 -11.46 6.36
CA TYR A 21 11.49 -12.43 6.87
C TYR A 21 10.37 -12.58 5.87
N VAL A 22 9.81 -13.78 5.73
CA VAL A 22 8.63 -14.02 4.89
C VAL A 22 7.53 -14.63 5.75
N THR A 23 6.36 -13.99 5.80
CA THR A 23 5.18 -14.48 6.52
C THR A 23 4.02 -14.64 5.55
N GLY A 24 3.01 -15.45 5.91
CA GLY A 24 1.77 -15.54 5.13
C GLY A 24 0.93 -16.76 5.48
N ILE A 25 -0.05 -17.07 4.62
CA ILE A 25 -0.89 -18.26 4.73
C ILE A 25 -0.49 -19.28 3.65
N ALA A 26 0.02 -20.44 4.05
CA ALA A 26 0.45 -21.49 3.13
C ALA A 26 -0.76 -22.19 2.50
N ILE A 27 -1.02 -21.93 1.22
CA ILE A 27 -2.22 -22.38 0.50
C ILE A 27 -2.28 -23.91 0.47
N LYS A 28 -1.15 -24.55 0.14
CA LYS A 28 -1.04 -26.02 0.03
C LYS A 28 -0.88 -26.74 1.37
N SER A 29 -0.90 -26.02 2.49
CA SER A 29 -0.75 -26.58 3.85
C SER A 29 -1.99 -26.30 4.69
N GLU A 30 -3.18 -26.60 4.15
CA GLU A 30 -4.48 -26.40 4.81
C GLU A 30 -4.75 -24.95 5.22
N GLY A 31 -4.12 -23.97 4.56
CA GLY A 31 -4.27 -22.55 4.92
C GLY A 31 -3.66 -22.19 6.28
N LYS A 32 -2.61 -22.91 6.72
CA LYS A 32 -1.92 -22.60 7.98
C LYS A 32 -1.08 -21.33 7.86
N ARG A 33 -1.09 -20.52 8.93
CA ARG A 33 -0.13 -19.42 9.11
C ARG A 33 1.28 -19.96 9.13
N CYS A 34 2.17 -19.37 8.34
CA CYS A 34 3.55 -19.81 8.18
C CYS A 34 4.53 -18.63 8.18
N ILE A 35 5.78 -18.97 8.47
CA ILE A 35 6.95 -18.10 8.37
C ILE A 35 8.05 -18.90 7.65
N LEU A 36 8.82 -18.27 6.77
CA LEU A 36 9.99 -18.91 6.16
C LEU A 36 11.13 -18.98 7.17
N GLU A 37 11.75 -20.14 7.32
CA GLU A 37 12.91 -20.32 8.19
C GLU A 37 14.15 -19.60 7.63
N SER A 38 15.16 -19.41 8.48
CA SER A 38 16.41 -18.70 8.13
C SER A 38 17.24 -19.38 7.03
N ASP A 39 16.90 -20.61 6.64
CA ASP A 39 17.48 -21.30 5.47
C ASP A 39 16.96 -20.77 4.13
N GLY A 40 15.92 -19.92 4.14
CA GLY A 40 15.33 -19.31 2.95
C GLY A 40 14.46 -20.25 2.11
N SER A 41 14.07 -21.43 2.61
CA SER A 41 13.27 -22.41 1.84
C SER A 41 12.27 -23.23 2.66
N SER A 42 12.54 -23.50 3.93
CA SER A 42 11.66 -24.29 4.78
C SER A 42 10.56 -23.43 5.38
N LEU A 43 9.35 -23.97 5.51
CA LEU A 43 8.25 -23.31 6.22
C LEU A 43 8.20 -23.75 7.68
N TYR A 44 8.22 -22.76 8.57
CA TYR A 44 7.87 -22.89 9.97
C TYR A 44 6.38 -22.63 10.17
N PHE A 45 5.70 -23.58 10.83
CA PHE A 45 4.32 -23.46 11.28
C PHE A 45 4.31 -23.36 12.82
N PRO A 46 4.13 -22.16 13.40
CA PRO A 46 4.18 -21.98 14.85
C PRO A 46 3.13 -22.83 15.57
N ALA A 47 3.48 -23.36 16.76
CA ALA A 47 2.50 -23.97 17.66
C ALA A 47 1.65 -22.89 18.34
N SER A 48 0.43 -23.24 18.79
CA SER A 48 -0.38 -22.33 19.59
C SER A 48 0.22 -22.17 20.98
N PRO A 49 0.60 -20.95 21.41
CA PRO A 49 0.94 -20.71 22.81
C PRO A 49 -0.31 -20.74 23.69
N SER A 50 -0.10 -20.86 25.01
CA SER A 50 -1.17 -20.75 26.02
C SER A 50 -1.50 -19.31 26.39
N GLU A 51 -0.55 -18.39 26.25
CA GLU A 51 -0.68 -16.97 26.57
C GLU A 51 -0.47 -16.11 25.33
N ILE A 52 -0.87 -14.84 25.42
CA ILE A 52 -0.62 -13.84 24.37
C ILE A 52 0.84 -13.38 24.38
N LEU A 53 1.28 -12.79 23.28
CA LEU A 53 2.57 -12.10 23.13
C LEU A 53 3.80 -12.97 23.45
N GLN A 54 3.73 -14.26 23.11
CA GLN A 54 4.83 -15.20 23.29
C GLN A 54 5.83 -15.13 22.12
N PRO A 55 7.13 -15.35 22.33
CA PRO A 55 8.12 -15.31 21.26
C PRO A 55 7.96 -16.47 20.27
N LEU A 56 8.47 -16.29 19.04
CA LEU A 56 8.67 -17.42 18.12
C LEU A 56 9.68 -18.42 18.69
N GLU A 57 9.47 -19.71 18.43
CA GLU A 57 10.38 -20.78 18.87
C GLU A 57 11.61 -20.92 17.96
N LYS A 58 11.55 -20.36 16.73
CA LYS A 58 12.61 -20.42 15.72
C LYS A 58 13.05 -19.03 15.28
N ASP A 59 14.36 -18.86 15.07
CA ASP A 59 14.91 -17.69 14.39
C ASP A 59 14.67 -17.80 12.87
N CYS A 60 13.78 -16.96 12.38
CA CYS A 60 13.36 -16.90 10.98
C CYS A 60 14.04 -15.76 10.20
N ALA A 61 15.07 -15.11 10.76
CA ALA A 61 15.78 -14.04 10.10
C ALA A 61 16.75 -14.57 9.03
N VAL A 62 16.53 -14.22 7.77
CA VAL A 62 17.49 -14.47 6.69
C VAL A 62 18.40 -13.24 6.55
N SER A 63 19.71 -13.41 6.82
CA SER A 63 20.69 -12.32 6.62
C SER A 63 20.86 -12.02 5.14
N LEU A 64 20.81 -10.74 4.75
CA LEU A 64 21.00 -10.34 3.35
C LEU A 64 22.48 -10.19 2.95
N GLY A 65 23.39 -10.15 3.92
CA GLY A 65 24.83 -9.98 3.68
C GLY A 65 25.25 -8.53 3.43
N ALA A 66 26.47 -8.34 2.92
CA ALA A 66 27.08 -7.02 2.70
C ALA A 66 26.34 -6.17 1.63
N PRO A 67 26.56 -4.84 1.59
CA PRO A 67 26.07 -4.00 0.51
C PRO A 67 26.37 -4.60 -0.88
N GLY A 68 25.34 -4.66 -1.73
CA GLY A 68 25.41 -5.24 -3.07
C GLY A 68 25.13 -6.75 -3.15
N SER A 69 25.11 -7.49 -2.03
CA SER A 69 24.80 -8.92 -2.08
C SER A 69 23.31 -9.20 -2.30
N ALA A 70 23.02 -10.40 -2.78
CA ALA A 70 21.66 -10.90 -2.91
C ALA A 70 21.54 -12.32 -2.35
N VAL A 71 20.38 -12.62 -1.77
CA VAL A 71 20.00 -13.96 -1.35
C VAL A 71 18.83 -14.45 -2.19
N THR A 72 18.76 -15.76 -2.42
CA THR A 72 17.63 -16.38 -3.10
C THR A 72 16.78 -17.15 -2.10
N LEU A 73 15.53 -16.74 -1.95
CA LEU A 73 14.51 -17.42 -1.18
C LEU A 73 13.66 -18.30 -2.10
N THR A 74 13.05 -19.35 -1.56
CA THR A 74 12.06 -20.18 -2.25
C THR A 74 10.75 -20.10 -1.52
N ILE A 75 9.76 -19.43 -2.11
CA ILE A 75 8.42 -19.33 -1.53
C ILE A 75 7.49 -20.35 -2.20
N PRO A 76 6.75 -21.17 -1.45
CA PRO A 76 5.63 -21.90 -2.01
C PRO A 76 4.44 -20.97 -2.25
N GLN A 77 3.33 -21.52 -2.75
CA GLN A 77 2.07 -20.77 -2.85
C GLN A 77 1.59 -20.28 -1.47
N ILE A 78 1.57 -18.97 -1.31
CA ILE A 78 1.25 -18.23 -0.08
C ILE A 78 0.24 -17.14 -0.42
N ALA A 79 -0.84 -17.05 0.36
CA ALA A 79 -1.79 -15.95 0.33
C ALA A 79 -1.50 -14.94 1.44
N GLY A 80 -1.73 -13.66 1.15
CA GLY A 80 -1.53 -12.56 2.12
C GLY A 80 -0.11 -12.57 2.69
N GLY A 81 0.87 -12.76 1.81
CA GLY A 81 2.27 -12.86 2.16
C GLY A 81 2.91 -11.49 2.33
N ARG A 82 3.87 -11.39 3.24
CA ARG A 82 4.71 -10.20 3.44
C ARG A 82 6.18 -10.58 3.43
N ILE A 83 6.98 -9.82 2.72
CA ILE A 83 8.44 -9.86 2.74
C ILE A 83 8.89 -8.67 3.57
N TRP A 84 9.17 -8.91 4.85
CA TRP A 84 9.62 -7.90 5.79
C TRP A 84 11.11 -7.74 5.67
N ILE A 85 11.60 -6.50 5.72
CA ILE A 85 13.02 -6.21 5.76
C ILE A 85 13.28 -5.28 6.94
N ALA A 86 14.33 -5.55 7.71
CA ALA A 86 14.77 -4.71 8.79
C ALA A 86 16.27 -4.42 8.74
N ARG A 87 16.65 -3.21 9.13
CA ARG A 87 18.01 -2.69 9.13
C ARG A 87 18.47 -2.33 10.54
N GLY A 88 19.73 -2.65 10.86
CA GLY A 88 20.39 -2.36 12.14
C GLY A 88 19.94 -3.25 13.31
N LYS A 89 18.67 -3.68 13.35
CA LYS A 89 18.13 -4.64 14.32
C LYS A 89 17.18 -5.64 13.65
N LYS A 90 17.15 -6.87 14.16
CA LYS A 90 16.18 -7.91 13.76
C LYS A 90 14.76 -7.54 14.21
N LEU A 91 13.76 -7.99 13.45
CA LEU A 91 12.35 -7.91 13.86
C LEU A 91 12.03 -8.96 14.94
N THR A 92 11.14 -8.57 15.84
CA THR A 92 10.52 -9.43 16.83
C THR A 92 9.08 -9.72 16.41
N PHE A 93 8.81 -10.97 16.07
CA PHE A 93 7.46 -11.48 15.86
C PHE A 93 6.99 -12.18 17.14
N LEU A 94 5.71 -12.02 17.48
CA LEU A 94 5.11 -12.64 18.66
C LEU A 94 3.93 -13.55 18.24
N LEU A 95 3.44 -14.36 19.17
CA LEU A 95 2.36 -15.30 18.98
C LEU A 95 1.29 -15.11 20.05
N ASN A 96 0.04 -15.15 19.61
CA ASN A 96 -1.13 -15.29 20.46
C ASN A 96 -1.75 -16.70 20.30
N PRO A 97 -2.60 -17.15 21.25
CA PRO A 97 -3.32 -18.41 21.11
C PRO A 97 -4.14 -18.44 19.81
N GLY A 98 -4.12 -19.57 19.10
CA GLY A 98 -4.75 -19.69 17.78
C GLY A 98 -4.14 -20.78 16.92
N PRO A 99 -2.81 -20.84 16.68
CA PRO A 99 -1.79 -19.78 16.82
C PRO A 99 -2.09 -18.57 15.92
N ALA A 100 -1.88 -17.35 16.43
CA ALA A 100 -1.98 -16.13 15.64
C ALA A 100 -0.65 -15.37 15.68
N LEU A 101 -0.08 -15.12 14.50
CA LEU A 101 1.12 -14.29 14.35
C LEU A 101 0.76 -12.84 14.66
N VAL A 102 1.47 -12.26 15.62
CA VAL A 102 1.45 -10.83 15.92
C VAL A 102 2.61 -10.22 15.12
N GLU A 103 2.23 -9.48 14.08
CA GLU A 103 3.16 -8.80 13.18
C GLU A 103 3.68 -7.49 13.81
N PRO A 104 4.86 -6.99 13.39
CA PRO A 104 5.42 -5.73 13.89
C PRO A 104 4.45 -4.56 13.76
N SER A 105 4.29 -3.78 14.83
CA SER A 105 3.48 -2.56 14.82
C SER A 105 4.32 -1.29 14.94
N VAL A 106 4.09 -0.34 14.05
CA VAL A 106 4.64 1.02 14.16
C VAL A 106 3.74 1.97 14.96
N LEU A 107 2.53 1.52 15.31
CA LEU A 107 1.47 2.34 15.92
C LEU A 107 1.44 2.25 17.44
N ASN A 108 2.09 1.24 18.01
CA ASN A 108 2.20 1.05 19.44
C ASN A 108 3.64 1.40 19.88
N PRO A 109 3.84 2.50 20.63
CA PRO A 109 5.18 2.88 21.11
C PRO A 109 5.87 1.83 21.98
N SER A 110 5.11 0.91 22.59
CA SER A 110 5.64 -0.19 23.40
C SER A 110 5.92 -1.47 22.59
N ASP A 111 5.65 -1.48 21.28
CA ASP A 111 5.99 -2.60 20.42
C ASP A 111 7.52 -2.80 20.39
N PRO A 112 8.04 -4.05 20.47
CA PRO A 112 9.47 -4.30 20.41
C PRO A 112 10.13 -3.81 19.10
N ASN A 113 9.34 -3.57 18.06
CA ASN A 113 9.78 -3.08 16.75
C ASN A 113 9.58 -1.57 16.58
N ALA A 114 9.08 -0.85 17.59
CA ALA A 114 8.74 0.57 17.48
C ALA A 114 9.94 1.44 17.03
N ASP A 115 11.16 1.06 17.41
CA ASP A 115 12.40 1.78 17.05
C ASP A 115 13.24 1.05 15.99
N VAL A 116 12.70 0.02 15.35
CA VAL A 116 13.39 -0.71 14.27
C VAL A 116 13.12 -0.02 12.93
N ASP A 117 14.15 0.18 12.13
CA ASP A 117 14.01 0.59 10.73
C ASP A 117 13.61 -0.63 9.90
N PHE A 118 12.31 -0.72 9.57
CA PHE A 118 11.78 -1.81 8.79
C PHE A 118 10.72 -1.34 7.80
N GLY A 119 10.51 -2.14 6.76
CA GLY A 119 9.42 -2.02 5.81
C GLY A 119 9.02 -3.40 5.28
N PHE A 120 8.05 -3.44 4.37
CA PHE A 120 7.65 -4.70 3.74
C PHE A 120 7.12 -4.50 2.32
N ALA A 121 7.25 -5.55 1.50
CA ALA A 121 6.47 -5.74 0.29
C ALA A 121 5.41 -6.82 0.53
N GLU A 122 4.26 -6.68 -0.11
CA GLU A 122 3.15 -7.63 -0.02
C GLU A 122 3.11 -8.49 -1.27
N PHE A 123 2.65 -9.74 -1.12
CA PHE A 123 2.44 -10.63 -2.26
C PHE A 123 1.37 -11.69 -2.01
N THR A 124 0.84 -12.23 -3.10
CA THR A 124 0.12 -13.50 -3.12
C THR A 124 0.63 -14.30 -4.31
N LEU A 125 1.08 -15.53 -4.04
CA LEU A 125 1.40 -16.52 -5.06
C LEU A 125 0.38 -17.64 -4.97
N ASN A 126 -0.49 -17.76 -5.97
CA ASN A 126 -1.51 -18.80 -6.03
C ASN A 126 -1.43 -19.60 -7.35
N ASP A 127 -2.47 -20.36 -7.66
CA ASP A 127 -2.57 -21.18 -8.87
C ASP A 127 -2.88 -20.36 -10.15
N ALA A 128 -3.29 -19.10 -10.00
CA ALA A 128 -3.58 -18.19 -11.10
C ALA A 128 -2.44 -17.20 -11.40
N GLN A 129 -1.83 -16.61 -10.38
CA GLN A 129 -0.82 -15.55 -10.55
C GLN A 129 0.11 -15.36 -9.34
N LEU A 130 1.23 -14.68 -9.58
CA LEU A 130 1.86 -13.83 -8.57
C LEU A 130 1.23 -12.44 -8.69
N TYR A 131 0.81 -11.87 -7.57
CA TYR A 131 0.51 -10.46 -7.42
C TYR A 131 1.39 -9.93 -6.29
N ALA A 132 2.09 -8.82 -6.48
CA ALA A 132 2.92 -8.21 -5.45
C ALA A 132 2.91 -6.69 -5.55
N ASN A 133 3.12 -6.01 -4.43
CA ASN A 133 3.14 -4.55 -4.36
C ASN A 133 4.07 -4.07 -3.24
N ILE A 134 4.61 -2.87 -3.43
CA ILE A 134 5.09 -2.06 -2.29
C ILE A 134 3.86 -1.41 -1.63
N SER A 135 3.92 -1.12 -0.33
CA SER A 135 2.78 -0.53 0.38
C SER A 135 3.21 0.61 1.29
N TYR A 136 2.47 1.71 1.19
CA TYR A 136 2.56 2.90 2.03
C TYR A 136 1.22 3.21 2.71
N VAL A 137 0.32 2.22 2.75
CA VAL A 137 -1.02 2.35 3.36
C VAL A 137 -0.92 2.59 4.87
N ASP A 138 0.09 1.99 5.52
CA ASP A 138 0.34 2.19 6.94
C ASP A 138 1.41 3.25 7.19
N PHE A 139 2.55 3.16 6.50
CA PHE A 139 3.65 4.11 6.66
C PHE A 139 4.64 4.01 5.49
N VAL A 140 5.40 5.07 5.26
CA VAL A 140 6.62 5.05 4.45
C VAL A 140 7.80 4.69 5.34
N PRO A 141 8.50 3.56 5.10
CA PRO A 141 9.70 3.19 5.85
C PRO A 141 10.90 4.05 5.44
N ARG A 142 11.85 4.27 6.36
CA ARG A 142 13.17 4.84 6.02
C ARG A 142 13.93 3.97 5.03
N LEU A 143 13.65 2.67 5.03
CA LEU A 143 14.22 1.67 4.14
C LEU A 143 13.39 1.53 2.85
N PRO A 144 13.80 2.14 1.71
CA PRO A 144 13.05 2.04 0.47
C PRO A 144 13.06 0.62 -0.08
N ILE A 145 11.97 0.23 -0.72
CA ILE A 145 11.81 -1.10 -1.33
C ILE A 145 11.42 -0.90 -2.80
N ALA A 146 12.11 -1.62 -3.68
CA ALA A 146 11.78 -1.75 -5.09
C ALA A 146 11.43 -3.21 -5.40
N ILE A 147 10.53 -3.43 -6.35
CA ILE A 147 10.14 -4.77 -6.79
C ILE A 147 10.24 -4.92 -8.31
N THR A 148 10.68 -6.10 -8.75
CA THR A 148 10.78 -6.45 -10.18
C THR A 148 10.23 -7.83 -10.41
N LEU A 149 9.40 -7.98 -11.43
CA LEU A 149 8.80 -9.26 -11.83
C LEU A 149 9.16 -9.58 -13.27
N LYS A 150 9.75 -10.76 -13.48
CA LYS A 150 10.04 -11.30 -14.82
C LYS A 150 9.08 -12.44 -15.14
N GLN A 151 8.52 -12.39 -16.34
CA GLN A 151 7.57 -13.37 -16.88
C GLN A 151 8.27 -14.36 -17.81
N ALA A 152 7.64 -15.52 -18.08
CA ALA A 152 8.19 -16.49 -19.02
C ALA A 152 8.23 -15.97 -20.46
N SER A 153 7.34 -15.02 -20.80
CA SER A 153 7.38 -14.25 -22.05
C SER A 153 8.65 -13.41 -22.24
N GLY A 154 9.39 -13.13 -21.16
CA GLY A 154 10.51 -12.20 -21.14
C GLY A 154 10.13 -10.77 -20.75
N GLU A 155 8.83 -10.47 -20.59
CA GLU A 155 8.37 -9.18 -20.09
C GLU A 155 8.84 -8.97 -18.64
N ILE A 156 9.22 -7.72 -18.35
CA ILE A 156 9.67 -7.28 -17.03
C ILE A 156 8.78 -6.13 -16.58
N GLN A 157 8.18 -6.29 -15.41
CA GLN A 157 7.52 -5.21 -14.69
C GLN A 157 8.42 -4.74 -13.55
N HIS A 158 8.50 -3.43 -13.34
CA HIS A 158 9.35 -2.83 -12.32
C HIS A 158 8.60 -1.71 -11.60
N VAL A 159 8.78 -1.67 -10.28
CA VAL A 159 8.35 -0.58 -9.40
C VAL A 159 9.59 -0.13 -8.64
N ALA A 160 9.97 1.14 -8.83
CA ALA A 160 11.26 1.67 -8.41
C ALA A 160 11.31 2.03 -6.93
N GLY A 161 10.16 2.37 -6.33
CA GLY A 161 10.10 2.91 -4.98
C GLY A 161 10.78 4.28 -4.88
N MET A 162 11.23 4.63 -3.68
CA MET A 162 11.95 5.87 -3.40
C MET A 162 13.47 5.69 -3.49
N ALA A 163 14.17 6.79 -3.78
CA ALA A 163 15.61 6.87 -3.50
C ALA A 163 15.87 6.84 -1.99
N ALA A 164 17.11 6.55 -1.58
CA ALA A 164 17.52 6.57 -0.17
C ALA A 164 17.22 7.91 0.56
N THR A 165 17.13 9.02 -0.18
CA THR A 165 16.77 10.36 0.35
C THR A 165 15.28 10.66 0.31
N GLY A 166 14.47 9.82 -0.36
CA GLY A 166 13.07 10.15 -0.66
C GLY A 166 12.20 10.35 0.58
N ILE A 167 12.48 9.64 1.68
CA ILE A 167 11.77 9.86 2.94
C ILE A 167 12.14 11.17 3.64
N ASP A 168 13.38 11.67 3.49
CA ASP A 168 13.75 13.01 4.01
C ASP A 168 13.05 14.11 3.20
N GLU A 169 12.95 13.92 1.89
CA GLU A 169 12.22 14.80 0.97
C GLU A 169 10.73 14.81 1.31
N LEU A 170 10.13 13.64 1.51
CA LEU A 170 8.73 13.49 1.96
C LEU A 170 8.49 14.19 3.30
N ALA A 171 9.34 13.92 4.30
CA ALA A 171 9.22 14.55 5.61
C ALA A 171 9.34 16.08 5.53
N SER A 172 10.26 16.58 4.72
CA SER A 172 10.43 18.02 4.49
C SER A 172 9.20 18.62 3.79
N ALA A 173 8.64 17.92 2.81
CA ALA A 173 7.46 18.36 2.09
C ALA A 173 6.19 18.36 2.97
N LEU A 174 6.01 17.38 3.85
CA LEU A 174 4.90 17.36 4.82
C LEU A 174 5.02 18.47 5.86
N LYS A 175 6.24 18.74 6.34
CA LYS A 175 6.50 19.89 7.23
C LYS A 175 6.15 21.21 6.54
N LYS A 176 6.50 21.35 5.26
CA LYS A 176 6.12 22.52 4.45
C LYS A 176 4.61 22.61 4.27
N GLN A 177 3.95 21.52 3.90
CA GLN A 177 2.49 21.48 3.74
C GLN A 177 1.75 21.90 5.02
N SER A 178 2.22 21.44 6.19
CA SER A 178 1.66 21.85 7.48
C SER A 178 1.80 23.34 7.76
N ALA A 179 2.90 23.95 7.32
CA ALA A 179 3.10 25.39 7.44
C ALA A 179 2.19 26.18 6.48
N GLU A 180 1.75 25.57 5.37
CA GLU A 180 0.88 26.18 4.37
C GLU A 180 -0.60 26.13 4.77
N ASP A 181 -1.10 24.99 5.24
CA ASP A 181 -2.53 24.78 5.53
C ASP A 181 -2.89 24.70 7.03
N GLY A 182 -1.89 24.67 7.91
CA GLY A 182 -2.07 24.56 9.35
C GLY A 182 -2.55 23.17 9.83
N ARG A 183 -2.57 22.15 8.97
CA ARG A 183 -2.94 20.77 9.30
C ARG A 183 -1.71 19.97 9.76
N PRO A 184 -1.90 18.94 10.60
CA PRO A 184 -0.78 18.29 11.31
C PRO A 184 -0.04 17.24 10.47
N TRP A 185 0.29 17.55 9.21
CA TRP A 185 1.03 16.61 8.34
C TRP A 185 2.45 16.35 8.86
N ASP A 186 3.07 17.35 9.48
CA ASP A 186 4.39 17.32 10.11
C ASP A 186 4.46 16.29 11.23
N LYS A 187 3.37 16.14 11.99
CA LYS A 187 3.28 15.16 13.08
C LYS A 187 3.28 13.71 12.61
N LEU A 188 2.98 13.45 11.33
CA LEU A 188 3.08 12.11 10.75
C LEU A 188 4.54 11.65 10.59
N VAL A 189 5.50 12.57 10.64
CA VAL A 189 6.93 12.26 10.56
C VAL A 189 7.42 11.77 11.92
N VAL A 190 7.83 10.50 11.99
CA VAL A 190 8.41 9.88 13.19
C VAL A 190 9.92 9.91 13.07
N GLU A 191 10.57 10.62 13.99
CA GLU A 191 12.03 10.74 14.06
C GLU A 191 12.62 9.93 15.23
N ARG A 192 13.85 9.44 15.04
CA ARG A 192 14.71 8.86 16.08
C ARG A 192 16.14 9.34 15.86
N ASP A 193 16.80 9.73 16.95
CA ASP A 193 18.18 10.20 16.93
C ASP A 193 18.45 11.31 15.88
N GLY A 194 17.45 12.18 15.65
CA GLY A 194 17.53 13.29 14.70
C GLY A 194 17.38 12.89 13.22
N GLN A 195 16.97 11.65 12.94
CA GLN A 195 16.71 11.16 11.58
C GLN A 195 15.25 10.71 11.44
N VAL A 196 14.70 10.82 10.23
CA VAL A 196 13.37 10.29 9.93
C VAL A 196 13.44 8.77 9.91
N LEU A 197 12.71 8.12 10.82
CA LEU A 197 12.60 6.67 10.91
C LEU A 197 11.48 6.14 10.00
N ARG A 198 10.36 6.87 9.95
CA ARG A 198 9.20 6.56 9.11
C ARG A 198 8.26 7.75 9.02
N VAL A 199 7.36 7.72 8.05
CA VAL A 199 6.24 8.67 7.95
C VAL A 199 4.94 7.87 8.00
N LEU A 200 4.08 8.12 8.98
CA LEU A 200 2.80 7.40 9.11
C LEU A 200 1.77 7.92 8.09
N ASN A 201 0.89 7.04 7.65
CA ASN A 201 -0.30 7.46 6.91
C ASN A 201 -1.22 8.32 7.81
N ALA A 202 -1.97 9.25 7.22
CA ALA A 202 -2.92 10.09 7.94
C ALA A 202 -4.03 9.30 8.66
N THR A 203 -4.36 8.08 8.19
CA THR A 203 -5.26 7.15 8.89
C THR A 203 -4.77 6.78 10.30
N HIS A 204 -3.47 6.84 10.52
CA HIS A 204 -2.80 6.51 11.77
C HIS A 204 -2.39 7.73 12.58
N GLY A 205 -2.91 8.91 12.24
CA GLY A 205 -2.54 10.17 12.87
C GLY A 205 -2.73 10.18 14.40
N ASP A 206 -3.73 9.48 14.93
CA ASP A 206 -3.98 9.38 16.37
C ASP A 206 -2.79 8.78 17.14
N ALA A 207 -2.01 7.88 16.53
CA ALA A 207 -0.81 7.29 17.14
C ALA A 207 0.28 8.32 17.44
N VAL A 208 0.24 9.48 16.76
CA VAL A 208 1.21 10.58 16.88
C VAL A 208 0.55 11.93 17.23
N GLY A 209 -0.72 11.90 17.65
CA GLY A 209 -1.46 13.12 18.03
C GLY A 209 -1.73 14.07 16.86
N ALA A 210 -1.85 13.54 15.64
CA ALA A 210 -2.28 14.23 14.44
C ALA A 210 -3.76 13.93 14.17
N SER A 211 -4.62 14.96 14.22
CA SER A 211 -6.04 14.81 13.91
C SER A 211 -6.39 15.55 12.62
N PHE A 212 -7.04 14.83 11.70
CA PHE A 212 -7.55 15.38 10.45
C PHE A 212 -9.09 15.51 10.46
N ALA A 213 -9.74 15.40 11.61
CA ALA A 213 -11.20 15.52 11.70
C ALA A 213 -11.70 16.82 11.04
N GLY A 214 -12.74 16.73 10.20
CA GLY A 214 -13.28 17.90 9.52
C GLY A 214 -12.47 18.38 8.31
N TYR A 215 -11.42 17.68 7.87
CA TYR A 215 -10.54 18.12 6.80
C TYR A 215 -11.18 18.03 5.41
N PHE A 216 -11.79 16.91 5.03
CA PHE A 216 -12.41 16.68 3.72
C PHE A 216 -13.87 17.14 3.62
N GLU A 217 -14.54 17.39 4.74
CA GLU A 217 -15.96 17.72 4.82
C GLU A 217 -16.33 18.92 3.91
N PRO A 218 -15.53 20.00 3.80
CA PRO A 218 -15.80 21.07 2.82
C PRO A 218 -15.81 20.57 1.37
N HIS A 219 -14.88 19.70 0.97
CA HIS A 219 -14.84 19.13 -0.37
C HIS A 219 -16.05 18.20 -0.61
N VAL A 220 -16.43 17.41 0.39
CA VAL A 220 -17.64 16.56 0.34
C VAL A 220 -18.89 17.41 0.14
N ASP A 221 -19.00 18.55 0.82
CA ASP A 221 -20.09 19.49 0.63
C ASP A 221 -20.12 20.09 -0.79
N GLU A 222 -18.96 20.43 -1.35
CA GLU A 222 -18.84 20.89 -2.74
C GLU A 222 -19.32 19.83 -3.75
N VAL A 223 -18.85 18.59 -3.59
CA VAL A 223 -19.26 17.44 -4.43
C VAL A 223 -20.77 17.24 -4.36
N TRP A 224 -21.34 17.19 -3.16
CA TRP A 224 -22.79 17.05 -2.98
C TRP A 224 -23.57 18.18 -3.64
N ALA A 225 -23.12 19.42 -3.45
CA ALA A 225 -23.79 20.57 -4.03
C ALA A 225 -23.72 20.53 -5.57
N ALA A 226 -22.62 20.06 -6.15
CA ALA A 226 -22.43 19.96 -7.60
C ALA A 226 -23.29 18.85 -8.23
N LEU A 227 -23.48 17.75 -7.52
CA LEU A 227 -24.27 16.60 -7.95
C LEU A 227 -25.77 16.71 -7.61
N THR A 228 -26.18 17.70 -6.81
CA THR A 228 -27.60 17.99 -6.55
C THR A 228 -28.22 18.67 -7.77
N PRO A 229 -29.30 18.13 -8.34
CA PRO A 229 -29.95 18.72 -9.50
C PRO A 229 -30.68 20.02 -9.17
N ASP A 230 -30.69 20.95 -10.12
CA ASP A 230 -31.54 22.14 -10.11
C ASP A 230 -33.05 21.75 -10.24
N PRO A 231 -34.00 22.69 -10.06
CA PRO A 231 -35.43 22.41 -10.24
C PRO A 231 -35.84 21.88 -11.63
N HIS A 232 -34.93 21.94 -12.62
CA HIS A 232 -35.12 21.40 -13.96
C HIS A 232 -34.46 20.02 -14.14
N GLY A 233 -33.93 19.43 -13.06
CA GLY A 233 -33.31 18.11 -13.07
C GLY A 233 -31.85 18.09 -13.52
N ARG A 234 -31.15 19.24 -13.56
CA ARG A 234 -29.76 19.31 -14.05
C ARG A 234 -28.75 19.55 -12.93
N SER A 235 -27.77 18.66 -12.79
CA SER A 235 -26.63 18.84 -11.89
C SER A 235 -25.57 19.76 -12.52
N ARG A 236 -24.72 20.39 -11.69
CA ARG A 236 -23.63 21.26 -12.17
C ARG A 236 -22.43 20.48 -12.72
N CYS A 237 -22.29 19.24 -12.29
CA CYS A 237 -21.25 18.30 -12.71
C CYS A 237 -21.92 16.96 -13.01
N ALA A 238 -21.38 16.23 -13.99
CA ALA A 238 -21.74 14.84 -14.24
C ALA A 238 -20.78 13.95 -13.45
N MET A 239 -21.27 12.84 -12.89
CA MET A 239 -20.42 11.84 -12.27
C MET A 239 -20.87 10.47 -12.72
N ARG A 240 -19.94 9.71 -13.31
CA ARG A 240 -20.13 8.34 -13.75
C ARG A 240 -19.10 7.44 -13.08
N ILE A 241 -19.52 6.29 -12.60
CA ILE A 241 -18.63 5.26 -12.05
C ILE A 241 -18.60 4.10 -13.04
N ASN A 242 -17.44 3.88 -13.67
CA ASN A 242 -17.16 2.64 -14.37
C ASN A 242 -16.81 1.56 -13.32
N THR A 243 -17.69 0.58 -13.14
CA THR A 243 -17.47 -0.51 -12.19
C THR A 243 -16.43 -1.53 -12.67
N GLN A 244 -15.99 -1.45 -13.94
CA GLN A 244 -15.03 -2.35 -14.58
C GLN A 244 -15.44 -3.83 -14.47
N ALA A 245 -16.75 -4.03 -14.33
CA ALA A 245 -17.47 -5.27 -14.13
C ALA A 245 -18.94 -5.00 -14.47
N SER A 246 -19.80 -6.01 -14.54
CA SER A 246 -21.26 -5.77 -14.58
C SER A 246 -21.69 -5.00 -13.33
N PRO A 247 -22.47 -3.90 -13.42
CA PRO A 247 -23.28 -3.45 -14.56
C PRO A 247 -22.61 -2.49 -15.57
N GLY A 248 -21.35 -2.10 -15.38
CA GLY A 248 -20.59 -1.23 -16.28
C GLY A 248 -20.54 0.21 -15.78
N ILE A 249 -20.86 1.18 -16.65
CA ILE A 249 -20.83 2.59 -16.29
C ILE A 249 -22.18 3.00 -15.69
N LEU A 250 -22.15 3.59 -14.49
CA LEU A 250 -23.32 4.01 -13.74
C LEU A 250 -23.29 5.52 -13.50
N ASP A 251 -24.38 6.21 -13.83
CA ASP A 251 -24.56 7.61 -13.47
C ASP A 251 -24.80 7.77 -11.95
N GLY A 252 -24.28 8.87 -11.41
CA GLY A 252 -24.46 9.25 -10.02
C GLY A 252 -25.00 10.67 -9.88
N ALA A 253 -25.99 10.83 -9.00
CA ALA A 253 -26.57 12.13 -8.67
C ALA A 253 -27.04 12.15 -7.22
N VAL A 254 -27.08 13.34 -6.60
CA VAL A 254 -27.69 13.48 -5.28
C VAL A 254 -29.21 13.56 -5.45
N ASN A 255 -29.93 12.72 -4.72
CA ASN A 255 -31.38 12.81 -4.65
C ASN A 255 -31.76 14.03 -3.79
N ALA A 256 -32.41 15.02 -4.42
CA ALA A 256 -32.75 16.28 -3.76
C ALA A 256 -33.68 16.13 -2.54
N SER A 257 -34.47 15.06 -2.47
CA SER A 257 -35.38 14.81 -1.34
C SER A 257 -34.67 14.18 -0.15
N SER A 258 -33.78 13.21 -0.39
CA SER A 258 -33.06 12.49 0.67
C SER A 258 -31.74 13.15 1.06
N GLY A 259 -31.17 13.97 0.17
CA GLY A 259 -29.82 14.55 0.31
C GLY A 259 -28.70 13.51 0.16
N LYS A 260 -29.02 12.29 -0.30
CA LYS A 260 -28.06 11.19 -0.43
C LYS A 260 -27.62 11.02 -1.88
N LEU A 261 -26.39 10.55 -2.06
CA LEU A 261 -25.86 10.21 -3.37
C LEU A 261 -26.42 8.85 -3.81
N GLU A 262 -26.99 8.79 -5.01
CA GLU A 262 -27.50 7.56 -5.61
C GLU A 262 -26.68 7.21 -6.85
N ILE A 263 -26.18 5.96 -6.92
CA ILE A 263 -25.39 5.44 -8.05
C ILE A 263 -25.87 4.03 -8.35
N GLY A 264 -26.46 3.80 -9.53
CA GLY A 264 -26.94 2.47 -9.93
C GLY A 264 -27.94 1.82 -8.96
N GLY A 265 -28.77 2.62 -8.29
CA GLY A 265 -29.73 2.15 -7.29
C GLY A 265 -29.15 1.96 -5.87
N GLU A 266 -27.84 2.14 -5.69
CA GLU A 266 -27.18 2.13 -4.39
C GLU A 266 -27.16 3.53 -3.78
N VAL A 267 -27.32 3.60 -2.45
CA VAL A 267 -27.39 4.86 -1.71
C VAL A 267 -26.14 5.05 -0.87
N PHE A 268 -25.56 6.25 -0.91
CA PHE A 268 -24.36 6.64 -0.17
C PHE A 268 -24.61 7.91 0.64
N ASP A 269 -24.31 7.84 1.94
CA ASP A 269 -24.25 9.02 2.80
C ASP A 269 -22.98 9.83 2.52
N LYS A 270 -22.95 11.10 2.97
CA LYS A 270 -21.75 11.92 2.93
C LYS A 270 -20.63 11.22 3.72
N PRO A 271 -19.46 10.95 3.12
CA PRO A 271 -18.33 10.43 3.87
C PRO A 271 -17.74 11.51 4.79
N THR A 272 -17.24 11.09 5.94
CA THR A 272 -16.39 11.90 6.82
C THR A 272 -14.93 11.85 6.36
N THR A 273 -14.07 12.69 6.93
CA THR A 273 -12.61 12.54 6.72
C THR A 273 -12.10 11.15 7.07
N ALA A 274 -12.59 10.54 8.16
CA ALA A 274 -12.17 9.19 8.56
C ALA A 274 -12.58 8.14 7.53
N ASP A 275 -13.79 8.26 6.95
CA ASP A 275 -14.24 7.36 5.88
C ASP A 275 -13.36 7.50 4.63
N ILE A 276 -13.02 8.73 4.22
CA ILE A 276 -12.19 8.98 3.03
C ILE A 276 -10.77 8.43 3.22
N LEU A 277 -10.12 8.77 4.33
CA LEU A 277 -8.75 8.31 4.59
C LEU A 277 -8.69 6.79 4.77
N GLY A 278 -9.65 6.21 5.51
CA GLY A 278 -9.67 4.78 5.83
C GLY A 278 -10.23 3.87 4.74
N CYS A 279 -11.07 4.40 3.83
CA CYS A 279 -11.69 3.67 2.73
C CYS A 279 -12.52 2.42 3.15
N ASN A 280 -12.93 2.31 4.41
CA ASN A 280 -13.51 1.07 4.96
C ASN A 280 -14.72 1.27 5.90
N SER A 281 -15.08 2.51 6.21
CA SER A 281 -16.21 2.85 7.09
C SER A 281 -17.28 3.69 6.37
N GLY A 282 -18.40 3.91 7.06
CA GLY A 282 -19.48 4.77 6.57
C GLY A 282 -19.99 4.33 5.19
N PRO A 283 -19.99 5.21 4.18
CA PRO A 283 -20.46 4.85 2.83
C PRO A 283 -19.56 3.82 2.13
N PHE A 284 -18.35 3.54 2.62
CA PHE A 284 -17.40 2.62 2.02
C PHE A 284 -17.37 1.23 2.68
N THR A 285 -18.34 0.92 3.55
CA THR A 285 -18.50 -0.44 4.07
C THR A 285 -19.11 -1.37 3.02
N THR A 286 -18.42 -2.47 2.74
CA THR A 286 -18.87 -3.53 1.83
C THR A 286 -20.04 -4.32 2.44
N GLY A 287 -20.89 -4.89 1.58
CA GLY A 287 -22.06 -5.65 2.01
C GLY A 287 -22.46 -6.74 1.00
N PRO A 288 -23.71 -7.22 1.05
CA PRO A 288 -24.17 -8.28 0.15
C PRO A 288 -24.38 -7.80 -1.31
N SER A 289 -24.45 -6.49 -1.57
CA SER A 289 -24.63 -5.96 -2.93
C SER A 289 -23.32 -5.96 -3.71
N ALA A 290 -23.26 -6.76 -4.78
CA ALA A 290 -22.13 -6.79 -5.70
C ALA A 290 -21.93 -5.44 -6.41
N THR A 291 -23.03 -4.78 -6.80
CA THR A 291 -22.98 -3.43 -7.41
C THR A 291 -22.35 -2.43 -6.46
N ARG A 292 -22.79 -2.41 -5.20
CA ARG A 292 -22.21 -1.54 -4.18
C ARG A 292 -20.72 -1.79 -4.00
N ASN A 293 -20.33 -3.06 -3.86
CA ASN A 293 -18.93 -3.45 -3.67
C ASN A 293 -18.04 -3.11 -4.88
N ALA A 294 -18.61 -3.05 -6.08
CA ALA A 294 -17.88 -2.61 -7.28
C ALA A 294 -17.73 -1.07 -7.35
N ILE A 295 -18.72 -0.31 -6.86
CA ILE A 295 -18.69 1.16 -6.80
C ILE A 295 -17.71 1.68 -5.73
N ILE A 296 -17.70 1.07 -4.54
CA ILE A 296 -16.98 1.57 -3.36
C ILE A 296 -15.51 1.94 -3.65
N PRO A 297 -14.67 1.06 -4.26
CA PRO A 297 -13.27 1.40 -4.52
C PRO A 297 -13.10 2.64 -5.39
N ARG A 298 -13.92 2.79 -6.43
CA ARG A 298 -13.86 3.91 -7.37
C ARG A 298 -14.26 5.21 -6.70
N LEU A 299 -15.35 5.19 -5.94
CA LEU A 299 -15.84 6.37 -5.23
C LEU A 299 -14.85 6.81 -4.15
N ALA A 300 -14.34 5.87 -3.34
CA ALA A 300 -13.36 6.14 -2.30
C ALA A 300 -12.05 6.71 -2.88
N ALA A 301 -11.50 6.09 -3.92
CA ALA A 301 -10.29 6.59 -4.59
C ALA A 301 -10.50 7.99 -5.19
N ALA A 302 -11.66 8.25 -5.79
CA ALA A 302 -11.97 9.57 -6.35
C ALA A 302 -12.08 10.67 -5.27
N PHE A 303 -12.55 10.36 -4.06
CA PHE A 303 -12.51 11.27 -2.91
C PHE A 303 -11.08 11.50 -2.40
N VAL A 304 -10.30 10.43 -2.20
CA VAL A 304 -8.90 10.54 -1.74
C VAL A 304 -8.06 11.39 -2.69
N ARG A 305 -8.27 11.21 -4.00
CA ARG A 305 -7.60 11.94 -5.09
C ARG A 305 -8.25 13.29 -5.41
N THR A 306 -9.36 13.64 -4.74
CA THR A 306 -10.14 14.87 -4.95
C THR A 306 -10.52 15.11 -6.41
N ALA A 307 -10.83 14.04 -7.13
CA ALA A 307 -11.00 14.05 -8.59
C ALA A 307 -12.46 14.23 -9.03
N LEU A 308 -13.44 14.08 -8.12
CA LEU A 308 -14.89 14.02 -8.41
C LEU A 308 -15.47 15.26 -9.09
N LEU A 309 -14.79 16.41 -9.00
CA LEU A 309 -15.21 17.66 -9.64
C LEU A 309 -14.40 18.02 -10.88
N ASP A 310 -13.36 17.25 -11.18
CA ASP A 310 -12.40 17.53 -12.26
C ASP A 310 -12.47 16.51 -13.40
N ALA A 311 -13.28 15.45 -13.26
CA ALA A 311 -13.56 14.47 -14.30
C ALA A 311 -15.01 13.96 -14.20
N ASP A 312 -15.63 13.68 -15.34
CA ASP A 312 -17.03 13.20 -15.39
C ASP A 312 -17.15 11.68 -15.21
N GLU A 313 -16.05 10.94 -15.32
CA GLU A 313 -16.02 9.47 -15.26
C GLU A 313 -14.86 9.00 -14.38
N HIS A 314 -15.16 8.09 -13.46
CA HIS A 314 -14.20 7.49 -12.55
C HIS A 314 -14.16 5.97 -12.71
N PRO A 315 -12.96 5.37 -12.63
CA PRO A 315 -11.70 6.03 -12.27
C PRO A 315 -11.10 6.88 -13.39
N SER A 316 -10.59 8.07 -13.03
CA SER A 316 -10.05 9.06 -13.96
C SER A 316 -8.52 8.95 -14.07
N GLN A 317 -7.91 9.72 -14.98
CA GLN A 317 -6.47 9.67 -15.23
C GLN A 317 -5.65 10.41 -14.14
N PRO A 318 -4.42 9.95 -13.82
CA PRO A 318 -3.58 10.54 -12.78
C PRO A 318 -3.29 12.04 -12.90
N ALA A 319 -3.29 12.58 -14.12
CA ALA A 319 -3.04 14.00 -14.37
C ALA A 319 -4.00 14.95 -13.61
N GLY A 320 -5.22 14.48 -13.30
CA GLY A 320 -6.23 15.24 -12.57
C GLY A 320 -6.22 15.04 -11.05
N PHE A 321 -5.35 14.19 -10.50
CA PHE A 321 -5.37 13.89 -9.06
C PHE A 321 -4.72 15.00 -8.23
N TYR A 322 -5.24 15.18 -7.02
CA TYR A 322 -4.71 16.05 -5.99
C TYR A 322 -4.55 17.52 -6.43
N LYS A 323 -5.45 18.02 -7.28
CA LYS A 323 -5.43 19.39 -7.83
C LYS A 323 -6.30 20.39 -7.08
N ARG A 324 -7.00 19.95 -6.04
CA ARG A 324 -7.90 20.75 -5.22
C ARG A 324 -7.44 20.75 -3.77
N ASP A 325 -7.85 21.76 -3.03
CA ASP A 325 -7.72 21.80 -1.57
C ASP A 325 -9.12 21.74 -0.93
N PRO A 326 -9.32 20.97 0.15
CA PRO A 326 -8.39 20.00 0.75
C PRO A 326 -8.11 18.82 -0.19
N THR A 327 -6.95 18.15 -0.04
CA THR A 327 -6.66 16.83 -0.64
C THR A 327 -5.76 15.96 0.24
N ASN A 328 -5.62 14.66 -0.08
CA ASN A 328 -4.72 13.77 0.66
C ASN A 328 -3.25 14.09 0.33
N HIS A 329 -2.67 15.05 1.04
CA HIS A 329 -1.29 15.49 0.82
C HIS A 329 -0.26 14.42 1.16
N TYR A 330 -0.54 13.50 2.08
CA TYR A 330 0.31 12.32 2.29
C TYR A 330 0.42 11.51 0.99
N ALA A 331 -0.72 11.12 0.40
CA ALA A 331 -0.70 10.33 -0.84
C ALA A 331 -0.08 11.09 -2.01
N ARG A 332 -0.45 12.37 -2.21
CA ARG A 332 0.15 13.25 -3.23
C ARG A 332 1.68 13.24 -3.14
N LEU A 333 2.22 13.50 -1.95
CA LEU A 333 3.66 13.61 -1.74
C LEU A 333 4.37 12.26 -1.81
N VAL A 334 3.74 11.17 -1.37
CA VAL A 334 4.28 9.82 -1.55
C VAL A 334 4.48 9.50 -3.02
N HIS A 335 3.51 9.79 -3.89
CA HIS A 335 3.71 9.62 -5.34
C HIS A 335 4.80 10.55 -5.87
N GLU A 336 4.84 11.82 -5.47
CA GLU A 336 5.89 12.77 -5.92
C GLU A 336 7.31 12.34 -5.52
N CYS A 337 7.48 11.68 -4.38
CA CYS A 337 8.79 11.21 -3.89
C CYS A 337 9.19 9.82 -4.41
N ASN A 338 8.27 9.05 -5.01
CA ASN A 338 8.62 7.80 -5.69
C ASN A 338 9.19 8.10 -7.08
N ILE A 339 10.25 7.39 -7.47
CA ILE A 339 11.01 7.66 -8.69
C ILE A 339 10.14 7.50 -9.95
N ASP A 340 9.24 6.53 -9.94
CA ASP A 340 8.31 6.22 -11.02
C ASP A 340 6.88 6.73 -10.74
N ALA A 341 6.71 7.56 -9.71
CA ALA A 341 5.43 8.04 -9.20
C ALA A 341 4.44 6.94 -8.75
N LYS A 342 4.93 5.72 -8.52
CA LYS A 342 4.12 4.58 -8.07
C LYS A 342 4.35 4.24 -6.61
N GLY A 343 3.30 3.82 -5.94
CA GLY A 343 3.32 3.37 -4.55
C GLY A 343 1.93 3.37 -3.95
N TYR A 344 1.59 2.32 -3.21
CA TYR A 344 0.26 2.12 -2.66
C TYR A 344 0.02 3.03 -1.44
N ALA A 345 -0.43 4.27 -1.66
CA ALA A 345 -0.51 5.29 -0.61
C ALA A 345 -1.83 5.28 0.20
N PHE A 346 -2.85 4.58 -0.29
CA PHE A 346 -4.13 4.37 0.39
C PHE A 346 -4.80 3.08 -0.13
N ALA A 347 -5.80 2.54 0.58
CA ALA A 347 -6.32 1.19 0.35
C ALA A 347 -6.83 0.85 -1.07
N TYR A 348 -7.23 1.86 -1.85
CA TYR A 348 -7.74 1.69 -3.22
C TYR A 348 -6.91 2.44 -4.27
N ASP A 349 -5.60 2.58 -4.04
CA ASP A 349 -4.71 3.25 -4.99
C ASP A 349 -4.49 2.46 -6.29
N ASP A 350 -4.86 1.18 -6.30
CA ASP A 350 -4.90 0.28 -7.46
C ASP A 350 -6.06 0.53 -8.41
N VAL A 351 -7.00 1.40 -8.01
CA VAL A 351 -8.10 1.85 -8.85
C VAL A 351 -7.54 2.70 -10.00
N GLN A 352 -7.67 2.20 -11.22
CA GLN A 352 -7.15 2.80 -12.45
C GLN A 352 -8.21 2.72 -13.57
N PRO A 353 -8.19 3.63 -14.56
CA PRO A 353 -9.01 3.50 -15.77
C PRO A 353 -8.70 2.20 -16.52
N ASP A 354 -9.67 1.72 -17.33
CA ASP A 354 -9.52 0.51 -18.16
C ASP A 354 -8.28 0.59 -19.07
N GLU A 355 -8.01 1.80 -19.57
CA GLU A 355 -6.79 2.15 -20.28
C GLU A 355 -6.12 3.33 -19.56
N GLY A 356 -4.94 3.11 -19.00
CA GLY A 356 -4.14 4.16 -18.37
C GLY A 356 -3.12 3.65 -17.36
N ASP A 357 -2.45 4.59 -16.72
CA ASP A 357 -1.33 4.32 -15.84
C ASP A 357 -1.79 3.87 -14.45
N ASP A 358 -1.20 2.79 -13.95
CA ASP A 358 -1.33 2.33 -12.58
C ASP A 358 -0.37 3.08 -11.66
N GLN A 359 -0.90 3.63 -10.56
CA GLN A 359 -0.11 4.31 -9.53
C GLN A 359 0.15 3.48 -8.28
N SER A 360 -0.45 2.28 -8.15
CA SER A 360 -0.38 1.50 -6.91
C SER A 360 0.97 0.85 -6.63
N GLY A 361 1.87 0.79 -7.62
CA GLY A 361 3.17 0.14 -7.45
C GLY A 361 3.05 -1.37 -7.30
N LYS A 362 2.11 -1.98 -8.05
CA LYS A 362 1.97 -3.43 -8.15
C LYS A 362 2.74 -4.00 -9.36
N VAL A 363 3.01 -5.30 -9.28
CA VAL A 363 3.42 -6.16 -10.39
C VAL A 363 2.62 -7.45 -10.32
N ASN A 364 2.22 -8.01 -11.46
CA ASN A 364 1.51 -9.29 -11.47
C ASN A 364 1.74 -10.09 -12.75
N ALA A 365 1.72 -11.42 -12.64
CA ALA A 365 1.89 -12.33 -13.77
C ALA A 365 1.30 -13.72 -13.52
N GLY A 366 0.75 -14.34 -14.57
CA GLY A 366 0.28 -15.73 -14.58
C GLY A 366 1.36 -16.78 -14.88
N ASP A 367 2.57 -16.34 -15.18
CA ASP A 367 3.73 -17.15 -15.54
C ASP A 367 5.06 -16.59 -14.97
N PRO A 368 5.12 -16.23 -13.67
CA PRO A 368 6.30 -15.61 -13.07
C PRO A 368 7.48 -16.58 -13.07
N ILE A 369 8.67 -16.10 -13.48
CA ILE A 369 9.91 -16.88 -13.44
C ILE A 369 10.90 -16.37 -12.39
N LEU A 370 10.86 -15.07 -12.08
CA LEU A 370 11.67 -14.43 -11.04
C LEU A 370 10.89 -13.27 -10.44
N PHE A 371 10.86 -13.22 -9.11
CA PHE A 371 10.46 -12.02 -8.37
C PHE A 371 11.69 -11.50 -7.63
N ALA A 372 12.00 -10.21 -7.76
CA ALA A 372 13.14 -9.60 -7.09
C ALA A 372 12.68 -8.44 -6.22
N VAL A 373 13.23 -8.36 -5.02
CA VAL A 373 13.02 -7.29 -4.04
C VAL A 373 14.38 -6.64 -3.77
N THR A 374 14.52 -5.35 -4.02
CA THR A 374 15.75 -4.60 -3.75
C THR A 374 15.48 -3.59 -2.65
N VAL A 375 16.41 -3.47 -1.70
CA VAL A 375 16.14 -2.76 -0.44
C VAL A 375 17.25 -1.77 -0.11
N GLY A 376 16.91 -0.52 0.16
CA GLY A 376 17.86 0.54 0.55
C GLY A 376 17.92 1.74 -0.40
N GLY A 377 17.71 1.50 -1.70
CA GLY A 377 17.51 2.56 -2.70
C GLY A 377 18.72 3.47 -2.94
N LEU A 378 19.95 3.01 -2.64
CA LEU A 378 21.18 3.75 -2.93
C LEU A 378 21.42 3.91 -4.45
N HIS A 379 20.96 2.92 -5.23
CA HIS A 379 21.07 2.91 -6.69
C HIS A 379 19.70 2.99 -7.39
N ALA A 380 18.64 3.35 -6.65
CA ALA A 380 17.30 3.47 -7.21
C ALA A 380 17.28 4.46 -8.40
N GLY A 381 16.59 4.09 -9.48
CA GLY A 381 16.52 4.87 -10.72
C GLY A 381 17.76 4.83 -11.61
N LYS A 382 18.89 4.24 -11.17
CA LYS A 382 20.10 4.06 -11.99
C LYS A 382 20.13 2.72 -12.74
N ASP A 383 19.33 1.74 -12.30
CA ASP A 383 19.30 0.37 -12.81
C ASP A 383 18.16 0.09 -13.82
N ALA A 384 17.49 1.13 -14.34
CA ALA A 384 16.47 0.96 -15.40
C ALA A 384 17.04 0.39 -16.72
N GLY A 385 18.36 0.17 -16.81
CA GLY A 385 19.03 -0.52 -17.89
C GLY A 385 19.82 -1.75 -17.41
N GLY A 386 19.28 -2.95 -17.66
CA GLY A 386 20.04 -4.18 -17.90
C GLY A 386 20.66 -4.92 -16.71
N ASP A 387 21.26 -4.26 -15.72
CA ASP A 387 22.22 -4.97 -14.85
C ASP A 387 21.59 -5.77 -13.70
N ALA A 388 20.36 -5.46 -13.27
CA ALA A 388 19.68 -6.23 -12.22
C ALA A 388 19.19 -7.63 -12.69
N VAL A 389 19.17 -7.89 -14.00
CA VAL A 389 18.54 -9.08 -14.61
C VAL A 389 19.54 -9.96 -15.38
N HIS A 390 20.78 -9.51 -15.59
CA HIS A 390 21.74 -10.17 -16.47
C HIS A 390 22.85 -11.01 -15.79
N GLU A 391 22.94 -11.07 -14.46
CA GLU A 391 24.06 -11.80 -13.82
C GLU A 391 23.96 -13.34 -13.77
N ASP A 392 22.88 -13.99 -14.23
CA ASP A 392 22.79 -15.46 -14.24
C ASP A 392 22.86 -16.07 -15.65
N ALA A 393 23.88 -15.69 -16.40
CA ALA A 393 24.37 -16.46 -17.54
C ALA A 393 25.87 -16.73 -17.38
N ALA A 394 26.26 -17.44 -16.32
CA ALA A 394 27.54 -18.13 -16.22
C ALA A 394 27.42 -19.39 -15.36
#